data_AF-A0A1I1UPS9-F1
#
_entry.id   AF-A0A1I1UPS9-F1
#
_cell.length_a   1.000
_cell.length_b   1.000
_cell.length_c   1.000
_cell.angle_alpha   90.00
_cell.angle_beta   90.00
_cell.angle_gamma   90.00
#
_symmetry.space_group_name_H-M   'P 1'
#
loop_
_entity.id
_entity.type
_entity.pdbx_description
1 polymer ?
#
loop_
_entity_poly.entity_id
_entity_poly.type
_entity_poly.pdbx_seq_one_letter_code
_entity_poly.pdbx_strand_id
1 'polypeptide(L)' 'MDLELGKHNRIIFLNGTKLAGELTDIKRLGSELYSLWIDIGRQPVYISYCDVKEIVQIDNYENE' A
#
# COMPACT_ATOMS: atom_id res chain seq x y z
N MET A 1 4.44 -10.35 -7.34
CA MET A 1 4.64 -10.07 -5.92
C MET A 1 3.32 -10.33 -5.22
N ASP A 2 3.30 -11.22 -4.26
CA ASP A 2 2.10 -11.51 -3.47
C ASP A 2 2.04 -10.50 -2.33
N LEU A 3 1.03 -9.62 -2.36
CA LEU A 3 0.76 -8.69 -1.28
C LEU A 3 0.06 -9.45 -0.14
N GLU A 4 0.62 -9.33 1.06
CA GLU A 4 0.10 -9.98 2.26
C GLU A 4 -0.47 -8.95 3.24
N LEU A 5 -1.63 -9.27 3.82
CA LEU A 5 -2.24 -8.47 4.88
C LEU A 5 -1.38 -8.52 6.15
N GLY A 6 -1.42 -7.45 6.93
CA GLY A 6 -0.64 -7.30 8.16
C GLY A 6 0.85 -7.03 7.93
N LYS A 7 1.29 -6.91 6.67
CA LYS A 7 2.66 -6.51 6.33
C LYS A 7 2.76 -5.01 6.12
N HIS A 8 3.92 -4.48 6.50
CA HIS A 8 4.25 -3.09 6.27
C HIS A 8 4.69 -2.88 4.83
N ASN A 9 4.08 -1.90 4.18
CA ASN A 9 4.32 -1.58 2.78
C ASN A 9 4.55 -0.08 2.62
N ARG A 10 5.45 0.27 1.71
CA ARG A 10 5.62 1.62 1.15
C ARG A 10 4.99 1.66 -0.22
N ILE A 11 4.05 2.58 -0.38
CA ILE A 11 3.32 2.83 -1.61
C ILE A 11 3.89 4.10 -2.24
N ILE A 12 4.36 3.98 -3.47
CA ILE A 12 4.88 5.08 -4.27
C ILE A 12 3.82 5.41 -5.30
N PHE A 13 3.30 6.64 -5.24
CA PHE A 13 2.29 7.12 -6.18
C PHE A 13 2.92 7.57 -7.50
N LEU A 14 2.12 7.65 -8.56
CA LEU A 14 2.55 8.15 -9.88
C LEU A 14 3.14 9.56 -9.81
N ASN A 15 2.66 10.39 -8.90
CA ASN A 15 3.16 11.76 -8.68
C ASN A 15 4.46 11.83 -7.83
N GLY A 16 5.02 10.69 -7.42
CA GLY A 16 6.23 10.61 -6.60
C GLY A 16 6.02 10.71 -5.08
N THR A 17 4.79 10.96 -4.63
CA THR A 17 4.45 10.91 -3.20
C THR A 17 4.66 9.50 -2.66
N LYS A 18 5.06 9.38 -1.39
CA LYS A 18 5.26 8.10 -0.71
C LYS A 18 4.37 8.03 0.52
N LEU A 19 3.76 6.87 0.75
CA LEU A 19 2.98 6.57 1.96
C LEU A 19 3.42 5.21 2.49
N ALA A 20 3.66 5.10 3.79
CA ALA A 20 4.06 3.85 4.42
C ALA A 20 3.10 3.49 5.56
N GLY A 21 2.82 2.21 5.71
CA GLY A 21 1.87 1.71 6.71
C GLY A 21 1.62 0.21 6.61
N GLU A 22 0.74 -0.30 7.47
CA GLU A 22 0.34 -1.70 7.48
C GLU A 22 -0.81 -1.94 6.51
N LEU A 23 -0.68 -2.94 5.62
CA LEU A 23 -1.72 -3.29 4.67
C LEU A 23 -2.86 -4.03 5.39
N THR A 24 -4.04 -3.42 5.45
CA THR A 24 -5.20 -3.95 6.20
C THR A 24 -6.26 -4.58 5.32
N ASP A 25 -6.36 -4.18 4.05
CA ASP A 25 -7.29 -4.78 3.10
C ASP A 25 -6.80 -4.66 1.65
N ILE A 26 -7.17 -5.65 0.83
CA ILE A 26 -6.83 -5.75 -0.59
C ILE A 26 -8.10 -6.10 -1.37
N LYS A 27 -8.56 -5.17 -2.21
CA LYS A 27 -9.68 -5.43 -3.12
C LYS A 27 -9.17 -5.81 -4.49
N ARG A 28 -9.57 -6.99 -4.96
CA ARG A 28 -9.26 -7.49 -6.31
C ARG A 28 -10.53 -7.59 -7.16
N LEU A 29 -10.38 -7.35 -8.46
CA LEU A 29 -11.39 -7.65 -9.48
C LEU A 29 -10.83 -8.76 -10.37
N GLY A 30 -11.24 -10.00 -10.10
CA GLY A 30 -10.59 -11.17 -10.69
C GLY A 30 -9.15 -11.29 -10.22
N SER A 31 -8.20 -11.33 -11.16
CA SER A 31 -6.76 -11.35 -10.86
C SER A 31 -6.15 -9.97 -10.63
N GLU A 32 -6.86 -8.90 -11.01
CA GLU A 32 -6.33 -7.54 -10.97
C GLU A 32 -6.51 -6.89 -9.61
N LEU A 33 -5.49 -6.14 -9.19
CA LEU A 33 -5.55 -5.34 -7.99
C LEU A 33 -6.31 -4.03 -8.28
N TYR A 34 -7.37 -3.76 -7.50
CA TYR A 34 -8.23 -2.59 -7.70
C TYR A 34 -7.95 -1.50 -6.67
N SER A 35 -7.92 -1.86 -5.38
CA SER A 35 -7.65 -0.91 -4.31
C SER A 35 -7.06 -1.56 -3.07
N LEU A 36 -6.46 -0.75 -2.21
CA LEU A 36 -5.80 -1.15 -0.98
C LEU A 36 -6.27 -0.25 0.18
N TRP A 37 -6.21 -0.76 1.41
CA TRP A 37 -6.29 0.03 2.61
C TRP A 37 -5.02 -0.11 3.43
N ILE A 38 -4.46 1.01 3.85
CA ILE A 38 -3.23 1.03 4.64
C ILE A 38 -3.47 1.76 5.97
N ASP A 39 -3.13 1.15 7.09
CA ASP A 39 -3.12 1.81 8.40
C ASP A 39 -1.78 2.52 8.61
N ILE A 40 -1.85 3.81 8.95
CA ILE A 40 -0.70 4.69 9.16
C ILE A 40 -0.58 5.13 10.63
N GLY A 41 -1.17 4.37 11.56
CA GLY A 41 -1.19 4.69 12.99
C GLY A 41 -2.21 5.76 13.37
N ARG A 42 -3.22 5.98 12.51
CA ARG A 42 -4.33 6.92 12.72
C ARG A 42 -5.63 6.36 12.17
N GLN A 43 -6.01 6.81 10.97
CA GLN A 43 -7.15 6.31 10.23
C GLN A 43 -6.61 5.58 8.99
N PRO A 44 -7.17 4.41 8.65
CA PRO A 44 -6.83 3.72 7.43
C PRO A 44 -7.05 4.62 6.20
N VAL A 45 -6.08 4.61 5.30
CA VAL A 45 -6.10 5.38 4.06
C VAL A 45 -6.48 4.45 2.91
N TYR A 46 -7.52 4.84 2.18
CA TYR A 46 -7.90 4.21 0.92
C TYR A 46 -6.93 4.60 -0.18
N ILE A 47 -6.51 3.61 -0.97
CA ILE A 47 -5.58 3.79 -2.09
C ILE A 47 -6.17 3.15 -3.33
N SER A 48 -6.42 3.96 -4.35
CA SER A 48 -6.77 3.49 -5.69
C SER A 48 -5.51 2.96 -6.38
N TYR A 49 -5.55 1.71 -6.88
CA TYR A 49 -4.37 1.12 -7.52
C TYR A 49 -3.97 1.82 -8.82
N CYS A 50 -4.89 2.53 -9.49
CA CYS A 50 -4.55 3.32 -10.68
C CYS A 50 -3.58 4.48 -10.40
N ASP A 51 -3.49 4.93 -9.14
CA ASP A 51 -2.60 6.02 -8.73
C ASP A 51 -1.25 5.51 -8.21
N VAL A 52 -1.08 4.19 -8.15
CA VAL A 52 0.11 3.53 -7.60
C VAL A 52 1.10 3.24 -8.71
N LYS A 53 2.34 3.71 -8.52
CA LYS A 53 3.47 3.36 -9.37
C LYS A 53 4.10 2.04 -8.91
N GLU A 54 4.27 1.88 -7.61
CA GLU A 54 5.00 0.75 -7.02
C GLU A 54 4.56 0.52 -5.57
N ILE A 55 4.60 -0.74 -5.13
CA ILE A 55 4.39 -1.16 -3.75
C ILE A 55 5.59 -1.98 -3.32
N VAL A 56 6.26 -1.56 -2.25
CA VAL A 56 7.46 -2.20 -1.72
C VAL A 56 7.17 -2.65 -0.30
N GLN A 57 7.34 -3.94 0.00
CA GLN A 57 7.26 -4.43 1.36
C GLN A 57 8.48 -3.94 2.14
N ILE A 58 8.28 -3.41 3.34
CA ILE A 58 9.33 -2.85 4.19
C ILE A 58 9.28 -3.52 5.58
N ASP A 59 10.45 -3.72 6.19
CA ASP A 59 10.54 -4.31 7.52
C ASP A 59 10.36 -3.28 8.65
N ASN A 60 10.61 -1.99 8.38
CA ASN A 60 10.47 -0.87 9.32
C ASN A 60 10.16 0.46 8.59
N TYR A 61 9.60 1.44 9.32
CA TYR A 61 9.21 2.76 8.80
C TYR A 61 10.38 3.71 8.46
N GLU A 62 11.61 3.40 8.88
CA GLU A 62 12.84 4.19 8.66
C GLU A 62 13.55 3.77 7.36
N ASN A 63 14.31 4.56 6.58
CA ASN A 63 14.57 5.99 6.43
C ASN A 63 15.21 6.14 5.03
N GLU A 64 14.65 6.97 4.14
CA GLU A 64 15.39 7.69 3.09
C GLU A 64 14.79 9.09 2.97
#